data_AF-S5T3X4-F1
#
_entry.id   AF-S5T3X4-F1
#
_cell.length_a   1.000
_cell.length_b   1.000
_cell.length_c   1.000
_cell.angle_alpha   90.00
_cell.angle_beta   90.00
_cell.angle_gamma   90.00
#
_symmetry.space_group_name_H-M   'P 1'
#
loop_
_entity.id
_entity.type
_entity.pdbx_description
1 polymer ?
#
loop_
_entity_poly.entity_id
_entity_poly.type
_entity_poly.pdbx_seq_one_letter_code
_entity_poly.pdbx_strand_id
1 'polypeptide(L)'
;MSRFTHRSVFSIVALGVSASLLTACSEPVEDTAATNGAADSGETTTLTVYTSEPESKVDEINRAFMDSNPDIEVEVYRAGTGDLNARIATEKETGQIEADVLWAADSPTFEGYAADGDLAELQNVDADAVIDEAVDEEGHYVGTRIIPTVQDWSDGAVGFY
;
A
#
# COMPACT_ATOMS: atom_id res chain seq x y z
N MET A 1 -39.93 45.23 13.32
CA MET A 1 -40.63 44.14 14.04
C MET A 1 -39.87 43.87 15.34
N SER A 2 -40.48 43.96 16.54
CA SER A 2 -41.10 42.82 17.29
C SER A 2 -40.09 41.69 17.61
N ARG A 3 -39.82 41.28 18.87
CA ARG A 3 -40.34 41.66 20.21
C ARG A 3 -39.32 41.25 21.30
N PHE A 4 -39.53 41.74 22.53
CA PHE A 4 -39.09 41.25 23.85
C PHE A 4 -38.83 39.72 23.96
N THR A 5 -38.01 39.16 24.86
CA THR A 5 -37.43 39.63 26.16
C THR A 5 -36.02 39.00 26.35
N HIS A 6 -35.28 38.94 27.48
CA HIS A 6 -35.51 39.16 28.93
C HIS A 6 -34.26 39.77 29.63
N ARG A 7 -34.31 39.90 30.97
CA ARG A 7 -33.23 40.30 31.91
C ARG A 7 -32.52 39.05 32.49
N SER A 8 -31.20 38.99 32.70
CA SER A 8 -30.38 39.60 33.78
C SER A 8 -30.75 39.09 35.20
N VAL A 9 -29.87 38.79 36.18
CA VAL A 9 -28.38 38.83 36.33
C VAL A 9 -28.00 38.17 37.70
N PHE A 10 -26.71 37.84 37.95
CA PHE A 10 -26.10 37.31 39.21
C PHE A 10 -26.52 35.86 39.62
N SER A 11 -25.67 35.03 40.27
CA SER A 11 -24.68 35.31 41.32
C SER A 11 -23.36 34.52 41.25
N ILE A 12 -22.36 35.01 41.99
CA ILE A 12 -21.00 34.46 42.23
C ILE A 12 -20.99 33.54 43.47
N VAL A 13 -20.10 32.54 43.51
CA VAL A 13 -19.32 31.98 44.65
C VAL A 13 -18.81 30.58 44.25
N ALA A 14 -17.64 30.04 44.58
CA ALA A 14 -16.25 30.49 44.82
C ALA A 14 -15.52 29.33 45.56
N LEU A 15 -14.23 29.11 45.24
CA LEU A 15 -13.23 28.26 45.93
C LEU A 15 -13.44 26.73 46.01
N GLY A 16 -12.36 25.99 45.71
CA GLY A 16 -12.25 24.54 45.83
C GLY A 16 -10.91 23.97 45.36
N VAL A 17 -9.78 24.52 45.82
CA VAL A 17 -8.45 23.98 45.50
C VAL A 17 -8.20 22.73 46.36
N SER A 18 -7.99 21.58 45.71
CA SER A 18 -7.56 20.34 46.35
C SER A 18 -6.22 19.90 45.77
N ALA A 19 -5.15 20.10 46.55
CA ALA A 19 -3.81 19.62 46.21
C ALA A 19 -3.58 18.25 46.84
N SER A 20 -3.50 17.20 46.02
CA SER A 20 -3.18 15.84 46.45
C SER A 20 -1.68 15.61 46.38
N LEU A 21 -1.00 15.56 47.53
CA LEU A 21 0.36 15.04 47.63
C LEU A 21 0.29 13.52 47.69
N LEU A 22 0.92 12.83 46.72
CA LEU A 22 1.19 11.40 46.82
C LEU A 22 2.66 11.11 46.50
N THR A 23 3.21 10.20 47.29
CA THR A 23 4.63 9.92 47.46
C THR A 23 5.21 9.11 46.31
N ALA A 24 6.52 9.29 46.08
CA ALA A 24 7.31 8.52 45.14
C ALA A 24 7.32 7.00 45.43
N CYS A 25 7.39 6.22 44.37
CA CYS A 25 8.31 5.07 44.25
C CYS A 25 8.87 5.09 42.81
N SER A 26 10.14 4.74 42.67
CA SER A 26 10.81 4.53 41.38
C SER A 26 11.09 3.03 41.21
N GLU A 27 11.74 2.66 40.11
CA GLU A 27 12.21 1.30 39.76
C GLU A 27 11.12 0.33 39.24
N PRO A 28 11.47 -0.55 38.29
CA PRO A 28 12.17 -0.24 37.04
C PRO A 28 11.32 -0.63 35.81
N VAL A 29 11.69 -0.13 34.64
CA VAL A 29 11.08 -0.55 33.37
C VAL A 29 11.66 -1.91 33.00
N GLU A 30 10.89 -2.99 33.21
CA GLU A 30 11.16 -4.25 32.54
C GLU A 30 10.66 -4.13 31.09
N ASP A 31 11.62 -3.99 30.20
CA ASP A 31 11.43 -3.92 28.75
C ASP A 31 10.81 -5.23 28.28
N THR A 32 9.48 -5.25 28.16
CA THR A 32 8.75 -6.38 27.59
C THR A 32 9.02 -6.37 26.10
N ALA A 33 10.15 -6.96 25.73
CA ALA A 33 10.52 -7.22 24.35
C ALA A 33 9.31 -7.86 23.65
N ALA A 34 8.70 -7.09 22.75
CA ALA A 34 7.57 -7.52 21.95
C ALA A 34 8.04 -8.71 21.10
N THR A 35 7.81 -9.90 21.63
CA THR A 35 8.01 -11.14 20.90
C THR A 35 6.91 -11.18 19.87
N ASN A 36 7.19 -10.66 18.67
CA ASN A 36 6.40 -10.89 17.47
C ASN A 36 6.57 -12.35 17.05
N GLY A 37 6.18 -13.28 17.92
CA GLY A 37 5.75 -14.60 17.50
C GLY A 37 4.40 -14.39 16.84
N ALA A 38 4.37 -14.50 15.51
CA ALA A 38 3.11 -14.59 14.78
C ALA A 38 2.27 -15.68 15.44
N ALA A 39 1.12 -15.28 15.99
CA ALA A 39 0.15 -16.24 16.46
C ALA A 39 -0.46 -16.90 15.22
N ASP A 40 -0.34 -18.22 15.14
CA ASP A 40 -1.08 -19.05 14.19
C ASP A 40 -2.58 -19.04 14.57
N SER A 41 -3.21 -17.89 14.35
CA SER A 41 -4.64 -17.78 14.12
C SER A 41 -4.87 -18.25 12.70
N GLY A 42 -5.44 -19.45 12.53
CA GLY A 42 -5.76 -20.06 11.23
C GLY A 42 -6.89 -19.34 10.48
N GLU A 43 -6.67 -18.06 10.20
CA GLU A 43 -7.48 -17.14 9.43
C GLU A 43 -6.70 -16.85 8.14
N THR A 44 -7.21 -17.32 7.01
CA THR A 44 -6.58 -17.10 5.70
C THR A 44 -6.61 -15.61 5.37
N THR A 45 -5.44 -15.04 5.08
CA THR A 45 -5.31 -13.65 4.64
C THR A 45 -5.39 -13.60 3.11
N THR A 46 -6.28 -12.78 2.55
CA THR A 46 -6.34 -12.55 1.10
C THR A 46 -5.41 -11.42 0.70
N LEU A 47 -4.57 -11.65 -0.32
CA LEU A 47 -3.69 -10.65 -0.95
C LEU A 47 -4.20 -10.37 -2.37
N THR A 48 -4.53 -9.11 -2.66
CA THR A 48 -5.08 -8.69 -3.96
C THR A 48 -3.99 -8.10 -4.85
N VAL A 49 -3.73 -8.75 -5.99
CA VAL A 49 -2.68 -8.38 -6.94
C VAL A 49 -3.27 -7.84 -8.24
N TYR A 50 -2.94 -6.59 -8.57
CA TYR A 50 -3.28 -5.96 -9.84
C TYR A 50 -2.10 -6.08 -10.80
N THR A 51 -2.27 -6.71 -11.96
CA THR A 51 -1.13 -6.96 -12.86
C THR A 51 -1.44 -6.93 -14.35
N SER A 52 -0.44 -6.54 -15.14
CA SER A 52 -0.46 -6.58 -16.61
C SER A 52 0.30 -7.77 -17.21
N GLU A 53 0.96 -8.57 -16.37
CA GLU A 53 1.72 -9.75 -16.79
C GLU A 53 0.80 -10.85 -17.36
N PRO A 54 1.32 -11.78 -18.20
CA PRO A 54 0.54 -12.91 -18.70
C PRO A 54 0.04 -13.82 -17.58
N GLU A 55 -1.24 -14.17 -17.60
CA GLU A 55 -1.94 -15.03 -16.62
C GLU A 55 -1.11 -16.27 -16.23
N SER A 56 -0.63 -17.04 -17.21
CA SER A 56 0.18 -18.24 -16.97
C SER A 56 1.47 -18.02 -16.15
N LYS A 57 2.05 -16.82 -16.18
CA LYS A 57 3.24 -16.46 -15.41
C LYS A 57 2.86 -16.04 -13.98
N VAL A 58 1.75 -15.31 -13.85
CA VAL A 58 1.20 -14.92 -12.54
C VAL A 58 0.77 -16.16 -11.77
N ASP A 59 0.08 -17.11 -12.42
CA ASP A 59 -0.32 -18.40 -11.83
C ASP A 59 0.86 -19.25 -11.34
N GLU A 60 2.01 -19.19 -12.01
CA GLU A 60 3.22 -19.91 -11.61
C GLU A 60 3.83 -19.30 -10.34
N ILE A 61 3.95 -17.97 -10.31
CA ILE A 61 4.51 -17.22 -9.18
C ILE A 61 3.59 -17.30 -7.96
N ASN A 62 2.29 -17.07 -8.13
CA ASN A 62 1.32 -17.14 -7.04
C ASN A 62 1.25 -18.53 -6.43
N ARG A 63 1.36 -19.60 -7.23
CA ARG A 63 1.45 -20.98 -6.71
C ARG A 63 2.69 -21.18 -5.84
N ALA A 64 3.87 -20.78 -6.33
CA ALA A 64 5.11 -20.90 -5.57
C ALA A 64 5.09 -20.05 -4.27
N PHE A 65 4.43 -18.89 -4.33
CA PHE A 65 4.21 -18.01 -3.18
C PHE A 65 3.27 -18.64 -2.13
N MET A 66 2.09 -19.13 -2.54
CA MET A 66 1.13 -19.78 -1.63
C MET A 66 1.64 -21.13 -1.10
N ASP A 67 2.41 -21.90 -1.89
CA ASP A 67 3.10 -23.11 -1.42
C ASP A 67 4.11 -22.80 -0.30
N SER A 68 4.62 -21.55 -0.24
CA SER A 68 5.55 -21.07 0.79
C SER A 68 4.85 -20.33 1.95
N ASN A 69 3.62 -19.85 1.74
CA ASN A 69 2.82 -19.06 2.69
C ASN A 69 1.38 -19.63 2.70
N PRO A 70 1.15 -20.79 3.35
CA PRO A 70 -0.10 -21.56 3.24
C PRO A 70 -1.31 -20.90 3.93
N ASP A 71 -1.07 -19.84 4.69
CA ASP A 71 -2.03 -18.95 5.33
C ASP A 71 -2.46 -17.77 4.44
N ILE A 72 -1.87 -17.61 3.25
CA ILE A 72 -2.20 -16.53 2.30
C ILE A 72 -2.88 -17.10 1.05
N GLU A 73 -4.02 -16.51 0.67
CA GLU A 73 -4.68 -16.72 -0.62
C GLU A 73 -4.45 -15.49 -1.53
N VAL A 74 -4.15 -15.70 -2.82
CA VAL A 74 -3.85 -14.59 -3.74
C VAL A 74 -4.96 -14.43 -4.78
N GLU A 75 -5.68 -13.32 -4.71
CA GLU A 75 -6.65 -12.91 -5.73
C GLU A 75 -5.97 -12.01 -6.79
N VAL A 76 -6.31 -12.19 -8.07
CA VAL A 76 -5.65 -11.48 -9.17
C VAL A 76 -6.67 -10.74 -10.03
N TYR A 77 -6.47 -9.43 -10.19
CA TYR A 77 -7.11 -8.66 -11.25
C TYR A 77 -6.09 -8.36 -12.37
N ARG A 78 -6.36 -8.91 -13.56
CA ARG A 78 -5.47 -8.78 -14.73
C ARG A 78 -6.04 -7.81 -15.77
N ALA A 79 -5.32 -6.72 -16.05
CA ALA A 79 -5.65 -5.78 -17.13
C ALA A 79 -4.39 -5.08 -17.69
N GLY A 80 -4.50 -4.29 -18.76
CA GLY A 80 -3.36 -3.49 -19.24
C GLY A 80 -3.00 -2.38 -18.24
N THR A 81 -1.74 -1.94 -18.16
CA THR A 81 -1.31 -0.91 -17.18
C THR A 81 -2.22 0.33 -17.18
N GLY A 82 -2.62 0.83 -18.35
CA GLY A 82 -3.55 1.97 -18.44
C GLY A 82 -4.93 1.70 -17.83
N ASP A 83 -5.44 0.47 -17.94
CA ASP A 83 -6.73 0.06 -17.35
C ASP A 83 -6.60 -0.12 -15.83
N LEU A 84 -5.47 -0.65 -15.35
CA LEU A 84 -5.15 -0.74 -13.92
C LEU A 84 -5.07 0.67 -13.31
N ASN A 85 -4.36 1.58 -13.96
CA ASN A 85 -4.22 2.96 -13.48
C ASN A 85 -5.58 3.68 -13.46
N ALA A 86 -6.46 3.44 -14.44
CA ALA A 86 -7.83 3.96 -14.44
C ALA A 86 -8.72 3.36 -13.34
N ARG A 87 -8.54 2.07 -13.04
CA ARG A 87 -9.23 1.37 -11.93
C ARG A 87 -8.80 1.94 -10.58
N ILE A 88 -7.49 2.01 -10.32
CA ILE A 88 -6.92 2.62 -9.10
C ILE A 88 -7.37 4.08 -8.95
N ALA A 89 -7.36 4.87 -10.03
CA ALA A 89 -7.85 6.25 -9.99
C ALA A 89 -9.33 6.34 -9.56
N THR A 90 -10.18 5.42 -10.03
CA THR A 90 -11.60 5.34 -9.63
C THR A 90 -11.75 4.90 -8.17
N GLU A 91 -10.94 3.95 -7.72
CA GLU A 91 -10.89 3.47 -6.34
C GLU A 91 -10.38 4.54 -5.35
N LYS A 92 -9.46 5.41 -5.78
CA LYS A 92 -9.03 6.58 -5.01
C LYS A 92 -10.19 7.57 -4.78
N GLU A 93 -11.13 7.72 -5.72
CA GLU A 93 -12.30 8.61 -5.54
C GLU A 93 -13.26 8.11 -4.45
N THR A 94 -13.35 6.79 -4.23
CA THR A 94 -14.16 6.19 -3.15
C THR A 94 -13.37 6.00 -1.85
N GLY A 95 -12.05 6.18 -1.87
CA GLY A 95 -11.15 5.97 -0.74
C GLY A 95 -10.94 4.50 -0.39
N GLN A 96 -11.15 3.59 -1.34
CA GLN A 96 -11.04 2.14 -1.18
C GLN A 96 -10.32 1.55 -2.40
N ILE A 97 -8.98 1.59 -2.38
CA ILE A 97 -8.13 0.79 -3.27
C ILE A 97 -8.22 -0.65 -2.79
N GLU A 98 -8.59 -1.57 -3.69
CA GLU A 98 -8.71 -3.00 -3.35
C GLU A 98 -7.36 -3.73 -3.51
N ALA A 99 -6.41 -3.16 -4.26
CA ALA A 99 -5.10 -3.74 -4.52
C ALA A 99 -4.11 -3.56 -3.34
N ASP A 100 -3.50 -4.65 -2.92
CA ASP A 100 -2.33 -4.65 -2.03
C ASP A 100 -1.02 -4.54 -2.82
N VAL A 101 -1.00 -5.08 -4.05
CA VAL A 101 0.19 -5.10 -4.93
C VAL A 101 -0.17 -4.66 -6.34
N LEU A 102 0.56 -3.67 -6.87
CA LEU A 102 0.55 -3.31 -8.29
C LEU A 102 1.79 -3.86 -8.99
N TRP A 103 1.58 -4.71 -10.01
CA TRP A 103 2.65 -5.28 -10.84
C TRP A 103 2.43 -4.93 -12.32
N ALA A 104 2.82 -3.70 -12.65
CA ALA A 104 2.71 -3.06 -13.96
C ALA A 104 4.02 -3.14 -14.80
N ALA A 105 3.95 -2.68 -16.05
CA ALA A 105 5.00 -2.88 -17.05
C ALA A 105 6.06 -1.76 -17.14
N ASP A 106 5.82 -0.57 -16.59
CA ASP A 106 6.62 0.64 -16.85
C ASP A 106 6.89 1.47 -15.58
N SER A 107 8.13 1.94 -15.42
CA SER A 107 8.56 2.75 -14.27
C SER A 107 7.78 4.07 -14.10
N PRO A 108 7.42 4.83 -15.15
CA PRO A 108 6.67 6.08 -15.01
C PRO A 108 5.32 5.95 -14.29
N THR A 109 4.68 4.78 -14.37
CA THR A 109 3.49 4.48 -13.54
C THR A 109 3.82 4.51 -12.05
N PHE A 110 4.91 3.89 -11.63
CA PHE A 110 5.34 3.84 -10.22
C PHE A 110 5.96 5.16 -9.75
N GLU A 111 6.76 5.83 -10.58
CA GLU A 111 7.28 7.18 -10.33
C GLU A 111 6.14 8.17 -10.03
N GLY A 112 5.03 8.07 -10.77
CA GLY A 112 3.83 8.86 -10.53
C GLY A 112 3.15 8.56 -9.18
N TYR A 113 2.94 7.28 -8.86
CA TYR A 113 2.33 6.88 -7.59
C TYR A 113 3.23 7.18 -6.36
N ALA A 114 4.54 7.11 -6.50
CA ALA A 114 5.49 7.55 -5.47
C ALA A 114 5.39 9.07 -5.24
N ALA A 115 5.39 9.86 -6.31
CA ALA A 115 5.28 11.33 -6.23
C ALA A 115 3.93 11.82 -5.66
N ASP A 116 2.84 11.07 -5.89
CA ASP A 116 1.52 11.33 -5.30
C ASP A 116 1.41 10.83 -3.83
N GLY A 117 2.37 10.03 -3.35
CA GLY A 117 2.38 9.45 -2.00
C GLY A 117 1.44 8.25 -1.82
N ASP A 118 1.09 7.55 -2.90
CA ASP A 118 0.18 6.39 -2.89
C ASP A 118 0.88 5.06 -2.59
N LEU A 119 2.20 4.99 -2.70
CA LEU A 119 2.98 3.76 -2.47
C LEU A 119 3.49 3.68 -1.03
N ALA A 120 3.35 2.50 -0.42
CA ALA A 120 4.05 2.19 0.83
C ALA A 120 5.57 2.08 0.60
N GLU A 121 6.37 2.33 1.64
CA GLU A 121 7.81 2.04 1.62
C GLU A 121 8.03 0.53 1.69
N LEU A 122 8.75 -0.06 0.74
CA LEU A 122 9.00 -1.49 0.70
C LEU A 122 10.02 -1.91 1.77
N GLN A 123 9.64 -2.89 2.59
CA GLN A 123 10.45 -3.36 3.71
C GLN A 123 11.10 -4.71 3.40
N ASN A 124 12.40 -4.85 3.73
CA ASN A 124 13.18 -6.09 3.59
C ASN A 124 13.29 -6.64 2.15
N VAL A 125 13.31 -5.78 1.15
CA VAL A 125 13.54 -6.18 -0.26
C VAL A 125 15.02 -6.49 -0.47
N ASP A 126 15.32 -7.70 -0.94
CA ASP A 126 16.63 -8.05 -1.50
C ASP A 126 16.68 -7.54 -2.95
N ALA A 127 17.42 -6.44 -3.15
CA ALA A 127 17.62 -5.81 -4.45
C ALA A 127 19.06 -5.93 -4.96
N ASP A 128 19.94 -6.71 -4.31
CA ASP A 128 21.38 -6.80 -4.63
C ASP A 128 21.66 -7.32 -6.06
N ALA A 129 20.68 -7.98 -6.68
CA ALA A 129 20.72 -8.50 -8.05
C ALA A 129 19.97 -7.65 -9.09
N VAL A 130 19.33 -6.56 -8.66
CA VAL A 130 18.62 -5.60 -9.53
C VAL A 130 19.62 -4.53 -10.01
N ILE A 131 19.41 -3.95 -11.19
CA ILE A 131 20.24 -2.83 -11.65
C ILE A 131 19.82 -1.55 -10.92
N ASP A 132 20.78 -0.69 -10.56
CA ASP A 132 20.55 0.56 -9.83
C ASP A 132 19.43 1.41 -10.47
N GLU A 133 19.37 1.50 -11.81
CA GLU A 133 18.35 2.28 -12.53
C GLU A 133 16.93 1.66 -12.49
N ALA A 134 16.76 0.51 -11.86
CA ALA A 134 15.48 -0.17 -11.66
C ALA A 134 15.10 -0.30 -10.17
N VAL A 135 15.86 0.32 -9.26
CA VAL A 135 15.53 0.42 -7.83
C VAL A 135 15.13 1.86 -7.53
N ASP A 136 14.02 2.06 -6.85
CA ASP A 136 13.63 3.40 -6.38
C ASP A 136 14.56 3.89 -5.26
N GLU A 137 15.11 5.10 -5.38
CA GLU A 137 16.00 5.68 -4.36
C GLU A 137 15.27 5.92 -3.02
N GLU A 138 13.96 6.12 -3.07
CA GLU A 138 13.09 6.32 -1.90
C GLU A 138 12.45 5.00 -1.40
N GLY A 139 12.69 3.87 -2.09
CA GLY A 139 12.29 2.53 -1.64
C GLY A 139 10.82 2.16 -1.84
N HIS A 140 10.06 2.89 -2.66
CA HIS A 140 8.62 2.65 -2.87
C HIS A 140 8.29 1.60 -3.94
N TYR A 141 9.21 1.31 -4.87
CA TYR A 141 9.03 0.29 -5.90
C TYR A 141 10.36 -0.34 -6.32
N VAL A 142 10.29 -1.53 -6.95
CA VAL A 142 11.45 -2.24 -7.50
C VAL A 142 11.10 -2.89 -8.83
N GLY A 143 11.99 -2.74 -9.82
CA GLY A 143 11.84 -3.28 -11.16
C GLY A 143 12.05 -4.79 -11.20
N THR A 144 11.03 -5.52 -11.62
CA THR A 144 11.05 -7.00 -11.69
C THR A 144 11.41 -7.55 -13.07
N ARG A 145 11.47 -6.71 -14.11
CA ARG A 145 11.73 -7.11 -15.50
C ARG A 145 12.24 -5.94 -16.36
N ILE A 146 13.28 -6.20 -17.16
CA ILE A 146 13.67 -5.31 -18.26
C ILE A 146 12.83 -5.64 -19.50
N ILE A 147 12.17 -4.64 -20.08
CA ILE A 147 11.34 -4.78 -21.29
C ILE A 147 12.01 -4.01 -22.44
N PRO A 148 12.78 -4.67 -23.31
CA PRO A 148 13.35 -4.01 -24.48
C PRO A 148 12.28 -3.76 -25.54
N THR A 149 12.07 -2.50 -25.92
CA THR A 149 11.29 -2.15 -27.11
C THR A 149 12.06 -2.59 -28.36
N VAL A 150 11.46 -3.48 -29.14
CA VAL A 150 12.01 -3.96 -30.42
C VAL A 150 11.13 -3.52 -31.57
N GLN A 151 11.76 -3.23 -32.72
CA GLN A 151 11.04 -3.06 -33.98
C GLN A 151 10.96 -4.42 -34.67
N ASP A 152 9.78 -5.02 -34.69
CA ASP A 152 9.50 -6.18 -35.55
C ASP A 152 9.19 -5.73 -36.98
N TRP A 153 9.61 -6.52 -37.97
CA TRP A 153 9.40 -6.26 -39.39
C TRP A 153 9.28 -7.57 -40.16
N SER A 154 8.24 -7.67 -40.99
CA SER A 154 8.00 -8.84 -41.85
C SER A 154 8.22 -8.47 -43.32
N ASP A 155 9.23 -9.11 -43.93
CA ASP A 155 9.63 -8.90 -45.34
C ASP A 155 8.56 -9.34 -46.38
N GLY A 156 7.42 -9.88 -45.95
CA GLY A 156 6.45 -10.54 -46.82
C GLY A 156 5.22 -9.74 -47.26
N ALA A 157 5.00 -8.51 -46.79
CA ALA A 157 3.67 -7.87 -46.81
C ALA A 157 3.54 -6.50 -47.50
N VAL A 158 4.43 -6.14 -48.44
CA VAL A 158 4.24 -4.99 -49.35
C VAL A 158 4.08 -5.43 -50.80
N GLY A 159 3.04 -6.21 -51.05
CA GLY A 159 2.53 -6.46 -52.41
C GLY A 159 1.79 -5.24 -52.93
N PHE A 160 2.45 -4.43 -53.77
CA PHE A 160 1.79 -3.41 -54.58
C PHE A 160 0.89 -4.11 -55.62
N TYR A 161 -0.42 -3.84 -55.55
CA TYR A 161 -1.41 -4.13 -56.60
C TYR A 161 -1.71 -2.84 -57.37
#